data_AF-A0A811JVI6-F1
#
_entry.id   AF-A0A811JVI6-F1
#
_cell.length_a   1.000
_cell.length_b   1.000
_cell.length_c   1.000
_cell.angle_alpha   90.00
_cell.angle_beta   90.00
_cell.angle_gamma   90.00
#
_symmetry.space_group_name_H-M   'P 1'
#
loop_
_entity.id
_entity.type
_entity.pdbx_description
1 polymer ?
#
loop_
_entity_poly.entity_id
_entity_poly.type
_entity_poly.pdbx_seq_one_letter_code
_entity_poly.pdbx_strand_id
1 'polypeptide(L)'
;MEESLVDKKVEAELMKQLQGRKEGISNSELTELTPHLNAKSRSELINKILSTGDVEMLQICGSKDFYLKYKKTALPSDAPPEEHSVYSIVEESDKNGIGIKDIRDQSGLSETQLRRVLKSLEQKRLIKSIKAVGTTKKCYILYNIDAGDSLTGGTFYSDQQLDSQFVQTLIQVCVAMLQNVRQTAEDNNPTDKRRQVEDAFVASDVVAKYIHDKAISKVELSVGDVESILDVAVLDGKLEKRIGSQYRAKPQKPFLSPLITTPCFQCPMASECRPGHSISPENCEYIQATFDI
;
A
#
# COMPACT_ATOMS: atom_id res chain seq x y z
N MET A 1 34.26 -45.42 -5.04
CA MET A 1 34.66 -44.04 -4.65
C MET A 1 34.26 -42.99 -5.69
N GLU A 2 34.02 -43.35 -6.96
CA GLU A 2 33.59 -42.39 -7.99
C GLU A 2 32.08 -42.08 -7.97
N GLU A 3 31.20 -43.04 -7.66
CA GLU A 3 29.74 -42.81 -7.62
C GLU A 3 29.31 -41.74 -6.59
N SER A 4 29.98 -41.67 -5.43
CA SER A 4 29.65 -40.71 -4.36
C SER A 4 30.00 -39.24 -4.70
N LEU A 5 30.86 -39.00 -5.69
CA LEU A 5 31.23 -37.65 -6.13
C LEU A 5 30.29 -37.14 -7.24
N VAL A 6 29.75 -38.06 -8.05
CA VAL A 6 28.75 -37.75 -9.07
C VAL A 6 27.44 -37.37 -8.39
N ASP A 7 27.01 -38.11 -7.37
CA ASP A 7 25.79 -37.81 -6.61
C ASP A 7 25.81 -36.41 -5.98
N LYS A 8 26.95 -35.97 -5.43
CA LYS A 8 27.09 -34.63 -4.81
C LYS A 8 27.05 -33.49 -5.82
N LYS A 9 27.56 -33.70 -7.03
CA LYS A 9 27.50 -32.69 -8.11
C LYS A 9 26.09 -32.55 -8.64
N VAL A 10 25.39 -33.68 -8.85
CA VAL A 10 24.00 -33.68 -9.29
C VAL A 10 23.09 -33.06 -8.23
N GLU A 11 23.31 -33.37 -6.95
CA GLU A 11 22.58 -32.76 -5.83
C GLU A 11 22.70 -31.23 -5.82
N ALA A 12 23.92 -30.70 -5.97
CA ALA A 12 24.16 -29.25 -6.01
C ALA A 12 23.51 -28.56 -7.23
N GLU A 13 23.50 -29.23 -8.38
CA GLU A 13 22.90 -28.73 -9.62
C GLU A 13 21.37 -28.72 -9.55
N LEU A 14 20.79 -29.77 -8.96
CA LEU A 14 19.35 -29.87 -8.70
C LEU A 14 18.89 -28.81 -7.69
N MET A 15 19.67 -28.58 -6.62
CA MET A 15 19.42 -27.51 -5.65
C MET A 15 19.51 -26.12 -6.28
N LYS A 16 20.44 -25.89 -7.22
CA LYS A 16 20.56 -24.61 -7.95
C LYS A 16 19.37 -24.37 -8.88
N GLN A 17 18.86 -25.42 -9.53
CA GLN A 17 17.66 -25.34 -10.37
C GLN A 17 16.40 -25.09 -9.55
N LEU A 18 16.28 -25.78 -8.40
CA LEU A 18 15.20 -25.59 -7.43
C LEU A 18 15.20 -24.15 -6.87
N GLN A 19 16.37 -23.58 -6.58
CA GLN A 19 16.52 -22.17 -6.18
C GLN A 19 16.09 -21.16 -7.26
N GLY A 20 16.21 -21.53 -8.54
CA GLY A 20 15.87 -20.66 -9.67
C GLY A 20 14.39 -20.63 -10.04
N ARG A 21 13.60 -21.64 -9.64
CA ARG A 21 12.18 -21.78 -10.02
C ARG A 21 11.26 -21.79 -8.78
N LYS A 22 10.54 -20.69 -8.57
CA LYS A 22 9.58 -20.53 -7.45
C LYS A 22 8.36 -21.47 -7.52
N GLU A 23 7.99 -21.96 -8.69
CA GLU A 23 6.82 -22.83 -8.92
C GLU A 23 7.11 -24.33 -8.67
N GLY A 24 8.38 -24.69 -8.41
CA GLY A 24 8.82 -26.06 -8.21
C GLY A 24 9.11 -26.82 -9.51
N ILE A 25 9.67 -28.03 -9.38
CA ILE A 25 10.05 -28.90 -10.50
C ILE A 25 9.18 -30.15 -10.46
N SER A 26 8.48 -30.44 -11.54
CA SER A 26 7.61 -31.61 -11.69
C SER A 26 8.39 -32.91 -11.91
N ASN A 27 7.78 -34.08 -11.62
CA ASN A 27 8.40 -35.40 -11.84
C ASN A 27 8.85 -35.64 -13.31
N SER A 28 8.13 -35.08 -14.29
CA SER A 28 8.51 -35.11 -15.71
C SER A 28 9.76 -34.29 -15.98
N GLU A 29 9.83 -33.07 -15.45
CA GLU A 29 11.01 -32.20 -15.61
C GLU A 29 12.23 -32.73 -14.84
N LEU A 30 12.03 -33.35 -13.68
CA LEU A 30 13.10 -34.03 -12.94
C LEU A 30 13.71 -35.20 -13.74
N THR A 31 12.88 -35.88 -14.54
CA THR A 31 13.31 -36.99 -15.39
C THR A 31 14.12 -36.49 -16.59
N GLU A 32 13.76 -35.34 -17.15
CA GLU A 32 14.51 -34.67 -18.22
C GLU A 32 15.82 -34.05 -17.74
N LEU A 33 15.86 -33.52 -16.51
CA LEU A 33 17.04 -32.90 -15.91
C LEU A 33 18.04 -33.93 -15.36
N THR A 34 17.60 -35.15 -15.05
CA THR A 34 18.47 -36.24 -14.56
C THR A 34 18.35 -37.53 -15.38
N PRO A 35 18.68 -37.51 -16.68
CA PRO A 35 18.59 -38.69 -17.54
C PRO A 35 19.64 -39.77 -17.19
N HIS A 36 20.68 -39.39 -16.45
CA HIS A 36 21.83 -40.24 -16.10
C HIS A 36 21.63 -41.11 -14.84
N LEU A 37 20.51 -40.96 -14.12
CA LEU A 37 20.24 -41.64 -12.86
C LEU A 37 19.09 -42.65 -13.01
N ASN A 38 19.30 -43.87 -12.49
CA ASN A 38 18.27 -44.90 -12.39
C ASN A 38 17.14 -44.47 -11.44
N ALA A 39 15.93 -44.99 -11.64
CA ALA A 39 14.74 -44.65 -10.85
C ALA A 39 14.94 -44.83 -9.33
N LYS A 40 15.72 -45.84 -8.91
CA LYS A 40 16.08 -46.07 -7.49
C LYS A 40 17.04 -45.00 -6.95
N SER A 41 18.14 -44.74 -7.65
CA SER A 41 19.13 -43.73 -7.28
C SER A 41 18.53 -42.33 -7.23
N ARG A 42 17.58 -42.02 -8.12
CA ARG A 42 16.81 -40.77 -8.10
C ARG A 42 15.93 -40.65 -6.85
N SER A 43 15.25 -41.73 -6.45
CA SER A 43 14.46 -41.72 -5.21
C SER A 43 15.31 -41.55 -3.96
N GLU A 44 16.51 -42.13 -3.93
CA GLU A 44 17.48 -41.94 -2.84
C GLU A 44 18.02 -40.51 -2.79
N LEU A 45 18.29 -39.91 -3.96
CA LEU A 45 18.71 -38.51 -4.06
C LEU A 45 17.59 -37.55 -3.61
N ILE A 46 16.35 -37.82 -4.00
CA ILE A 46 15.18 -37.05 -3.56
C ILE A 46 15.02 -37.19 -2.04
N ASN A 47 15.12 -38.40 -1.48
CA ASN A 47 15.04 -38.59 -0.03
C ASN A 47 16.19 -37.89 0.72
N LYS A 48 17.40 -37.85 0.15
CA LYS A 48 18.52 -37.07 0.69
C LYS A 48 18.21 -35.57 0.66
N ILE A 49 17.74 -35.04 -0.46
CA ILE A 49 17.39 -33.62 -0.60
C ILE A 49 16.23 -33.26 0.34
N LEU A 50 15.20 -34.10 0.45
CA LEU A 50 14.11 -33.90 1.42
C LEU A 50 14.62 -33.94 2.86
N SER A 51 15.62 -34.78 3.17
CA SER A 51 16.23 -34.82 4.50
C SER A 51 17.03 -33.57 4.86
N THR A 52 17.42 -32.76 3.86
CA THR A 52 18.04 -31.44 4.12
C THR A 52 17.04 -30.40 4.61
N GLY A 53 15.74 -30.62 4.41
CA GLY A 53 14.67 -29.72 4.86
C GLY A 53 14.42 -28.49 3.98
N ASP A 54 15.28 -28.24 2.97
CA ASP A 54 15.20 -27.08 2.08
C ASP A 54 14.19 -27.25 0.93
N VAL A 55 13.58 -28.43 0.78
CA VAL A 55 12.71 -28.79 -0.35
C VAL A 55 11.47 -29.51 0.17
N GLU A 56 10.31 -29.04 -0.26
CA GLU A 56 9.01 -29.63 0.06
C GLU A 56 8.47 -30.40 -1.15
N MET A 57 8.04 -31.64 -0.95
CA MET A 57 7.38 -32.44 -1.98
C MET A 57 5.87 -32.23 -1.88
N LEU A 58 5.26 -31.66 -2.91
CA LEU A 58 3.83 -31.42 -2.97
C LEU A 58 3.21 -32.32 -4.04
N GLN A 59 2.16 -33.06 -3.65
CA GLN A 59 1.46 -33.96 -4.55
C GLN A 59 0.33 -33.21 -5.27
N ILE A 60 0.18 -33.45 -6.57
CA ILE A 60 -0.90 -32.88 -7.37
C ILE A 60 -2.19 -33.63 -7.00
N CYS A 61 -3.22 -32.88 -6.60
CA CYS A 61 -4.49 -33.44 -6.17
C CYS A 61 -5.11 -34.30 -7.29
N GLY A 62 -5.24 -35.61 -7.06
CA GLY A 62 -5.83 -36.56 -8.01
C GLY A 62 -4.84 -37.32 -8.93
N SER A 63 -3.53 -37.02 -8.88
CA SER A 63 -2.47 -37.80 -9.56
C SER A 63 -1.43 -38.35 -8.58
N LYS A 64 -0.67 -39.38 -8.99
CA LYS A 64 0.55 -39.83 -8.30
C LYS A 64 1.76 -38.92 -8.57
N ASP A 65 1.57 -37.87 -9.37
CA ASP A 65 2.61 -36.90 -9.69
C ASP A 65 2.83 -35.90 -8.57
N PHE A 66 4.10 -35.59 -8.34
CA PHE A 66 4.56 -34.62 -7.35
C PHE A 66 5.43 -33.56 -8.02
N TYR A 67 5.50 -32.40 -7.38
CA TYR A 67 6.49 -31.36 -7.68
C TYR A 67 7.32 -31.07 -6.44
N LEU A 68 8.62 -30.85 -6.65
CA LEU A 68 9.56 -30.43 -5.62
C LEU A 68 9.65 -28.91 -5.62
N LYS A 69 9.23 -28.28 -4.52
CA LYS A 69 9.32 -26.83 -4.37
C LYS A 69 10.48 -26.51 -3.42
N TYR A 70 11.38 -25.63 -3.87
CA TYR A 70 12.41 -25.11 -2.98
C TYR A 70 11.76 -24.21 -1.93
N LYS A 71 11.93 -24.57 -0.66
CA LYS A 71 11.49 -23.78 0.47
C LYS A 71 12.70 -23.60 1.37
N LYS A 72 13.50 -22.58 1.06
CA LYS A 72 14.50 -22.11 2.03
C LYS A 72 13.77 -21.41 3.14
N THR A 73 13.20 -22.18 4.06
CA THR A 73 12.73 -21.61 5.31
C THR A 73 13.95 -20.99 5.98
N ALA A 74 13.89 -19.70 6.28
CA ALA A 74 14.92 -19.03 7.10
C ALA A 74 14.99 -19.62 8.53
N LEU A 75 14.09 -20.56 8.86
CA LEU A 75 14.13 -21.39 10.04
C LEU A 75 15.15 -22.53 9.91
N PRO A 76 16.06 -22.69 10.88
CA PRO A 76 16.81 -23.93 11.04
C PRO A 76 15.85 -25.12 11.20
N SER A 77 16.18 -26.28 10.62
CA SER A 77 15.41 -27.52 10.72
C SER A 77 15.15 -28.02 12.16
N ASP A 78 15.82 -27.44 13.15
CA ASP A 78 15.70 -27.75 14.58
C ASP A 78 14.61 -26.90 15.29
N ALA A 79 13.88 -26.07 14.53
CA ALA A 79 12.77 -25.30 15.06
C ALA A 79 11.51 -26.18 15.23
N PRO A 80 10.64 -25.88 16.20
CA PRO A 80 9.44 -26.67 16.44
C PRO A 80 8.52 -26.67 15.21
N PRO A 81 7.83 -27.79 14.90
CA PRO A 81 6.98 -27.92 13.71
C PRO A 81 5.86 -26.88 13.67
N GLU A 82 5.42 -26.41 14.84
CA GLU A 82 4.46 -25.32 14.98
C GLU A 82 4.98 -23.98 14.42
N GLU A 83 6.28 -23.67 14.62
CA GLU A 83 6.91 -22.46 14.06
C GLU A 83 7.03 -22.54 12.54
N HIS A 84 7.37 -23.72 11.99
CA HIS A 84 7.44 -23.93 10.55
C HIS A 84 6.08 -23.74 9.86
N SER A 85 5.00 -24.25 10.47
CA SER A 85 3.63 -24.09 9.97
C SER A 85 3.22 -22.61 9.94
N VAL A 86 3.38 -21.90 11.05
CA VAL A 86 3.03 -20.46 11.12
C VAL A 86 3.88 -19.61 10.18
N TYR A 87 5.18 -19.90 10.06
CA TYR A 87 6.05 -19.17 9.15
C TYR A 87 5.64 -19.38 7.68
N SER A 88 5.29 -20.60 7.29
CA SER A 88 4.84 -20.92 5.92
C SER A 88 3.58 -20.14 5.55
N ILE A 89 2.61 -20.07 6.47
CA ILE A 89 1.37 -19.29 6.29
C ILE A 89 1.67 -17.80 6.08
N VAL A 90 2.62 -17.24 6.84
CA VAL A 90 3.01 -15.84 6.73
C VAL A 90 3.78 -15.58 5.43
N GLU A 91 4.60 -16.53 4.98
CA GLU A 91 5.33 -16.47 3.71
C GLU A 91 4.39 -16.48 2.50
N GLU A 92 3.30 -17.26 2.56
CA GLU A 92 2.26 -17.28 1.51
C GLU A 92 1.51 -15.93 1.39
N SER A 93 1.47 -15.15 2.47
CA SER A 93 0.71 -13.89 2.54
C SER A 93 1.48 -12.67 2.00
N ASP A 94 2.79 -12.82 1.75
CA ASP A 94 3.70 -11.84 1.16
C ASP A 94 3.44 -10.39 1.63
N LYS A 95 3.05 -9.47 0.74
CA LYS A 95 2.87 -8.03 1.03
C LYS A 95 1.57 -7.66 1.74
N ASN A 96 0.53 -8.50 1.65
CA ASN A 96 -0.79 -8.19 2.22
C ASN A 96 -0.86 -8.53 3.72
N GLY A 97 0.14 -9.27 4.22
CA GLY A 97 0.21 -9.75 5.59
C GLY A 97 -0.97 -10.64 5.98
N ILE A 98 -0.93 -11.18 7.19
CA ILE A 98 -2.00 -12.06 7.69
C ILE A 98 -2.40 -11.71 9.12
N GLY A 99 -3.71 -11.73 9.38
CA GLY A 99 -4.28 -11.46 10.69
C GLY A 99 -4.16 -12.64 11.66
N ILE A 100 -4.15 -12.35 12.97
CA ILE A 100 -4.05 -13.39 14.02
C ILE A 100 -5.16 -14.45 13.91
N LYS A 101 -6.38 -14.01 13.56
CA LYS A 101 -7.53 -14.91 13.42
C LYS A 101 -7.31 -15.88 12.26
N ASP A 102 -6.83 -15.39 11.12
CA ASP A 102 -6.63 -16.21 9.92
C ASP A 102 -5.47 -17.19 10.11
N ILE A 103 -4.39 -16.77 10.78
CA ILE A 103 -3.30 -17.69 11.17
C ILE A 103 -3.85 -18.80 12.09
N ARG A 104 -4.72 -18.47 13.05
CA ARG A 104 -5.30 -19.46 13.95
C ARG A 104 -6.18 -20.45 13.20
N ASP A 105 -7.03 -19.95 12.32
CA ASP A 105 -7.99 -20.77 11.57
C ASP A 105 -7.26 -21.68 10.56
N GLN A 106 -6.09 -21.27 10.03
CA GLN A 106 -5.25 -22.10 9.14
C GLN A 106 -4.28 -23.04 9.88
N SER A 107 -3.67 -22.60 10.98
CA SER A 107 -2.69 -23.42 11.73
C SER A 107 -3.34 -24.44 12.66
N GLY A 108 -4.60 -24.25 13.05
CA GLY A 108 -5.30 -25.12 14.01
C GLY A 108 -4.75 -25.06 15.44
N LEU A 109 -3.86 -24.12 15.74
CA LEU A 109 -3.21 -23.97 17.04
C LEU A 109 -4.11 -23.28 18.08
N SER A 110 -3.93 -23.64 19.36
CA SER A 110 -4.59 -22.91 20.45
C SER A 110 -4.06 -21.47 20.56
N GLU A 111 -4.90 -20.55 21.04
CA GLU A 111 -4.54 -19.13 21.13
C GLU A 111 -3.28 -18.90 21.99
N THR A 112 -3.10 -19.68 23.05
CA THR A 112 -1.93 -19.59 23.93
C THR A 112 -0.65 -20.06 23.23
N GLN A 113 -0.71 -21.14 22.45
CA GLN A 113 0.43 -21.63 21.67
C GLN A 113 0.78 -20.64 20.56
N LEU A 114 -0.21 -20.18 19.80
CA LEU A 114 0.00 -19.23 18.70
C LEU A 114 0.69 -17.95 19.18
N ARG A 115 0.28 -17.39 20.33
CA ARG A 115 0.94 -16.21 20.92
C ARG A 115 2.39 -16.47 21.32
N ARG A 116 2.74 -17.67 21.80
CA ARG A 116 4.12 -18.04 22.15
C ARG A 116 4.99 -18.17 20.88
N VAL A 117 4.47 -18.86 19.86
CA VAL A 117 5.13 -19.07 18.57
C VAL A 117 5.39 -17.74 17.87
N LEU A 118 4.39 -16.86 17.78
CA LEU A 118 4.55 -15.53 17.18
C LEU A 118 5.60 -14.69 17.91
N LYS A 119 5.64 -14.75 19.25
CA LYS A 119 6.66 -14.04 20.04
C LYS A 119 8.07 -14.60 19.81
N SER A 120 8.21 -15.91 19.65
CA SER A 120 9.49 -16.56 19.29
C SER A 120 9.97 -16.10 17.92
N LEU A 121 9.07 -16.09 16.92
CA LEU A 121 9.38 -15.67 15.55
C LEU A 121 9.71 -14.16 15.45
N GLU A 122 9.05 -13.32 16.25
CA GLU A 122 9.35 -11.89 16.37
C GLU A 122 10.71 -11.63 17.05
N GLN A 123 11.02 -12.39 18.11
CA GLN A 123 12.32 -12.32 18.79
C GLN A 123 13.48 -12.74 17.88
N LYS A 124 13.26 -13.74 17.02
CA LYS A 124 14.21 -14.20 15.99
C LYS A 124 14.33 -13.23 14.79
N ARG A 125 13.54 -12.14 14.74
CA ARG A 125 13.48 -11.16 13.64
C ARG A 125 13.14 -11.80 12.28
N LEU A 126 12.30 -12.81 12.28
CA LEU A 126 11.83 -13.47 11.05
C LEU A 126 10.51 -12.86 10.56
N ILE A 127 9.70 -12.41 11.50
CA ILE A 127 8.39 -11.80 11.29
C ILE A 127 8.37 -10.47 12.04
N LYS A 128 7.69 -9.47 11.48
CA LYS A 128 7.37 -8.21 12.15
C LYS A 128 5.86 -8.05 12.29
N SER A 129 5.42 -7.43 13.38
CA SER A 129 4.02 -7.12 13.63
C SER A 129 3.70 -5.69 13.15
N ILE A 130 2.63 -5.55 12.37
CA ILE A 130 2.15 -4.27 11.84
C ILE A 130 0.67 -4.16 12.18
N LYS A 131 0.23 -2.98 12.60
CA LYS A 131 -1.20 -2.69 12.76
C LYS A 131 -1.71 -2.16 11.42
N ALA A 132 -2.74 -2.81 10.88
CA ALA A 132 -3.33 -2.38 9.61
C ALA A 132 -3.98 -1.00 9.76
N VAL A 133 -3.82 -0.12 8.77
CA VAL A 133 -4.49 1.19 8.79
C VAL A 133 -6.00 1.01 8.64
N GLY A 134 -6.79 1.78 9.39
CA GLY A 134 -8.25 1.70 9.41
C GLY A 134 -8.84 0.56 10.28
N THR A 135 -8.02 -0.37 10.79
CA THR A 135 -8.47 -1.36 11.77
C THR A 135 -7.48 -1.49 12.93
N THR A 136 -7.96 -1.79 14.14
CA THR A 136 -7.05 -2.03 15.28
C THR A 136 -6.43 -3.43 15.27
N LYS A 137 -6.57 -4.17 14.16
CA LYS A 137 -6.11 -5.56 14.04
C LYS A 137 -4.61 -5.60 13.75
N LYS A 138 -3.92 -6.51 14.44
CA LYS A 138 -2.50 -6.80 14.19
C LYS A 138 -2.39 -7.81 13.05
N CYS A 139 -1.60 -7.47 12.06
CA CYS A 139 -1.17 -8.34 10.98
C CYS A 139 0.32 -8.66 11.17
N TYR A 140 0.72 -9.82 10.69
CA TYR A 140 2.11 -10.27 10.68
C TYR A 140 2.59 -10.38 9.23
N ILE A 141 3.83 -9.94 9.01
CA ILE A 141 4.52 -10.01 7.72
C ILE A 141 5.96 -10.44 7.93
N LEU A 142 6.60 -10.97 6.87
CA LEU A 142 8.02 -11.28 6.89
C LEU A 142 8.87 -10.04 7.19
N TYR A 143 9.95 -10.21 7.96
CA TYR A 143 10.80 -9.09 8.39
C TYR A 143 11.42 -8.34 7.21
N ASN A 144 11.86 -9.08 6.19
CA ASN A 144 12.55 -8.57 5.01
C ASN A 144 11.63 -7.94 3.96
N ILE A 145 10.30 -8.01 4.14
CA ILE A 145 9.33 -7.52 3.17
C ILE A 145 8.61 -6.32 3.75
N ASP A 146 8.51 -5.25 2.97
CA ASP A 146 7.72 -4.08 3.36
C ASP A 146 6.24 -4.30 3.08
N ALA A 147 5.41 -3.85 4.01
CA ALA A 147 3.97 -4.00 3.91
C ALA A 147 3.44 -3.21 2.71
N GLY A 148 2.49 -3.81 1.99
CA GLY A 148 1.83 -3.13 0.88
C GLY A 148 0.97 -1.96 1.34
N ASP A 149 0.66 -1.06 0.40
CA ASP A 149 -0.12 0.16 0.65
C ASP A 149 -1.50 -0.10 1.28
N SER A 150 -2.08 -1.28 1.02
CA SER A 150 -3.34 -1.72 1.64
C SER A 150 -3.24 -1.85 3.17
N LEU A 151 -2.08 -2.26 3.69
CA LEU A 151 -1.83 -2.39 5.12
C LEU A 151 -1.36 -1.08 5.76
N THR A 152 -0.52 -0.33 5.06
CA THR A 152 0.12 0.90 5.57
C THR A 152 -0.71 2.16 5.33
N GLY A 153 -1.77 2.09 4.52
CA GLY A 153 -2.60 3.24 4.13
C GLY A 153 -1.98 4.09 3.02
N GLY A 154 -0.81 3.72 2.50
CA GLY A 154 -0.06 4.47 1.49
C GLY A 154 0.87 5.53 2.08
N THR A 155 1.41 6.39 1.20
CA THR A 155 2.51 7.33 1.49
C THR A 155 2.14 8.49 2.44
N PHE A 156 0.85 8.76 2.64
CA PHE A 156 0.36 9.87 3.48
C PHE A 156 0.11 9.51 4.95
N TYR A 157 0.35 8.26 5.33
CA TYR A 157 0.18 7.80 6.71
C TYR A 157 1.53 7.68 7.43
N SER A 158 1.62 8.29 8.60
CA SER A 158 2.73 8.13 9.55
C SER A 158 2.16 7.63 10.86
N ASP A 159 2.75 6.59 11.45
CA ASP A 159 2.29 6.01 12.72
C ASP A 159 0.79 5.66 12.78
N GLN A 160 0.22 5.16 11.66
CA GLN A 160 -1.20 4.82 11.50
C GLN A 160 -2.17 6.01 11.52
N GLN A 161 -1.65 7.24 11.45
CA GLN A 161 -2.46 8.45 11.30
C GLN A 161 -2.17 9.13 9.98
N LEU A 162 -3.22 9.67 9.35
CA LEU A 162 -3.07 10.51 8.18
C LEU A 162 -2.37 11.80 8.62
N ASP A 163 -1.24 12.13 7.98
CA ASP A 163 -0.59 13.41 8.20
C ASP A 163 -1.35 14.51 7.43
N SER A 164 -2.45 14.97 8.05
CA SER A 164 -3.31 15.99 7.47
C SER A 164 -2.59 17.31 7.20
N GLN A 165 -1.58 17.67 8.00
CA GLN A 165 -0.81 18.89 7.80
C GLN A 165 0.09 18.77 6.57
N PHE A 166 0.74 17.62 6.40
CA PHE A 166 1.54 17.33 5.21
C PHE A 166 0.68 17.36 3.93
N VAL A 167 -0.48 16.68 3.95
CA VAL A 167 -1.41 16.70 2.81
C VAL A 167 -1.88 18.11 2.48
N GLN A 168 -2.28 18.91 3.48
CA GLN A 168 -2.70 20.30 3.27
C GLN A 168 -1.57 21.16 2.70
N THR A 169 -0.35 20.98 3.18
CA THR A 169 0.83 21.72 2.69
C THR A 169 1.11 21.36 1.24
N LEU A 170 1.05 20.08 0.87
CA LEU A 170 1.20 19.64 -0.52
C LEU A 170 0.10 20.21 -1.42
N ILE A 171 -1.16 20.22 -0.97
CA ILE A 171 -2.26 20.87 -1.72
C ILE A 171 -1.93 22.34 -1.98
N GLN A 172 -1.52 23.08 -0.95
CA GLN A 172 -1.19 24.50 -1.08
C GLN A 172 -0.04 24.74 -2.07
N VAL A 173 1.02 23.94 -1.99
CA VAL A 173 2.16 23.99 -2.91
C VAL A 173 1.74 23.70 -4.35
N CYS A 174 0.97 22.63 -4.58
CA CYS A 174 0.48 22.27 -5.91
C CYS A 174 -0.42 23.35 -6.49
N VAL A 175 -1.35 23.88 -5.69
CA VAL A 175 -2.25 24.97 -6.12
C VAL A 175 -1.44 26.23 -6.44
N ALA A 176 -0.46 26.60 -5.62
CA ALA A 176 0.38 27.77 -5.85
C ALA A 176 1.21 27.64 -7.15
N MET A 177 1.77 26.46 -7.42
CA MET A 177 2.46 26.17 -8.67
C MET A 177 1.53 26.37 -9.87
N LEU A 178 0.35 25.75 -9.86
CA LEU A 178 -0.61 25.84 -10.96
C LEU A 178 -1.18 27.27 -11.14
N GLN A 179 -1.30 28.03 -10.06
CA GLN A 179 -1.65 29.45 -10.12
C GLN A 179 -0.57 30.27 -10.82
N ASN A 180 0.71 30.02 -10.52
CA ASN A 180 1.82 30.71 -11.17
C ASN A 180 1.90 30.38 -12.67
N VAL A 181 1.73 29.11 -13.04
CA VAL A 181 1.66 28.69 -14.45
C VAL A 181 0.52 29.40 -15.18
N ARG A 182 -0.65 29.48 -14.55
CA ARG A 182 -1.79 30.20 -15.13
C ARG A 182 -1.50 31.69 -15.30
N GLN A 183 -0.93 32.37 -14.30
CA GLN A 183 -0.57 33.79 -14.40
C GLN A 183 0.41 34.00 -15.55
N THR A 184 1.43 33.15 -15.67
CA THR A 184 2.40 33.20 -16.77
C THR A 184 1.73 33.01 -18.14
N ALA A 185 0.74 32.11 -18.24
CA ALA A 185 -0.04 31.93 -19.46
C ALA A 185 -0.93 33.13 -19.81
N GLU A 186 -1.50 33.80 -18.79
CA GLU A 186 -2.28 35.03 -18.93
C GLU A 186 -1.41 36.20 -19.41
N ASP A 187 -0.20 36.34 -18.86
CA ASP A 187 0.76 37.38 -19.20
C ASP A 187 1.35 37.18 -20.61
N ASN A 188 1.63 35.94 -21.01
CA ASN A 188 2.19 35.62 -22.33
C ASN A 188 1.18 35.81 -23.47
N ASN A 189 -0.12 35.62 -23.22
CA ASN A 189 -1.15 35.63 -24.25
C ASN A 189 -2.31 36.59 -23.89
N PRO A 190 -2.09 37.90 -23.71
CA PRO A 190 -3.08 38.81 -23.10
C PRO A 190 -4.39 38.95 -23.89
N THR A 191 -4.36 38.70 -25.21
CA THR A 191 -5.51 38.87 -26.11
C THR A 191 -6.26 37.57 -26.40
N ASP A 192 -5.60 36.41 -26.31
CA ASP A 192 -6.17 35.11 -26.71
C ASP A 192 -6.52 34.26 -25.48
N LYS A 193 -7.76 34.41 -25.01
CA LYS A 193 -8.30 33.64 -23.87
C LYS A 193 -8.26 32.13 -24.10
N ARG A 194 -8.34 31.65 -25.34
CA ARG A 194 -8.30 30.20 -25.62
C ARG A 194 -6.90 29.67 -25.37
N ARG A 195 -5.87 30.36 -25.86
CA ARG A 195 -4.47 30.00 -25.59
C ARG A 195 -4.12 30.08 -24.11
N GLN A 196 -4.57 31.12 -23.41
CA GLN A 196 -4.38 31.23 -21.95
C GLN A 196 -4.93 30.01 -21.19
N VAL A 197 -6.06 29.46 -21.63
CA VAL A 197 -6.67 28.27 -21.01
C VAL A 197 -5.83 27.03 -21.31
N GLU A 198 -5.47 26.80 -22.57
CA GLU A 198 -4.71 25.62 -22.99
C GLU A 198 -3.31 25.59 -22.34
N ASP A 199 -2.59 26.72 -22.33
CA ASP A 199 -1.22 26.80 -21.78
C ASP A 199 -1.20 26.73 -20.25
N ALA A 200 -2.35 26.93 -19.59
CA ALA A 200 -2.47 26.84 -18.13
C ALA A 200 -2.76 25.41 -17.63
N PHE A 201 -3.01 24.45 -18.51
CA PHE A 201 -3.17 23.04 -18.13
C PHE A 201 -1.82 22.35 -18.00
N VAL A 202 -1.64 21.61 -16.90
CA VAL A 202 -0.40 20.90 -16.58
C VAL A 202 -0.71 19.44 -16.28
N ALA A 203 0.05 18.50 -16.85
CA ALA A 203 -0.09 17.07 -16.58
C ALA A 203 0.42 16.69 -15.18
N SER A 204 -0.18 15.67 -14.57
CA SER A 204 0.21 15.13 -13.25
C SER A 204 1.69 14.77 -13.16
N ASP A 205 2.26 14.21 -14.23
CA ASP A 205 3.70 13.88 -14.31
C ASP A 205 4.62 15.09 -14.11
N VAL A 206 4.23 16.25 -14.65
CA VAL A 206 5.02 17.48 -14.54
C VAL A 206 4.94 18.04 -13.12
N VAL A 207 3.76 17.96 -12.51
CA VAL A 207 3.57 18.35 -11.10
C VAL A 207 4.39 17.42 -10.19
N ALA A 208 4.38 16.11 -10.44
CA ALA A 208 5.16 15.15 -9.68
C ALA A 208 6.67 15.44 -9.77
N LYS A 209 7.19 15.70 -10.98
CA LYS A 209 8.59 16.12 -11.18
C LYS A 209 8.93 17.39 -10.40
N TYR A 210 8.05 18.39 -10.45
CA TYR A 210 8.26 19.64 -9.71
C TYR A 210 8.34 19.43 -8.18
N ILE A 211 7.52 18.53 -7.62
CA ILE A 211 7.56 18.19 -6.19
C ILE A 211 8.89 17.51 -5.83
N HIS A 212 9.35 16.58 -6.69
CA HIS A 212 10.64 15.88 -6.53
C HIS A 212 11.83 16.85 -6.65
N ASP A 213 11.85 17.70 -7.68
CA ASP A 213 12.94 18.65 -7.95
C ASP A 213 13.11 19.69 -6.84
N LYS A 214 11.99 20.13 -6.25
CA LYS A 214 12.01 21.07 -5.13
C LYS A 214 12.24 20.40 -3.77
N ALA A 215 12.42 19.07 -3.73
CA ALA A 215 12.62 18.28 -2.52
C ALA A 215 11.63 18.63 -1.40
N ILE A 216 10.37 18.83 -1.77
CA ILE A 216 9.31 19.31 -0.86
C ILE A 216 8.91 18.20 0.11
N SER A 217 8.96 16.94 -0.35
CA SER A 217 8.73 15.76 0.48
C SER A 217 10.02 15.01 0.75
N LYS A 218 10.18 14.54 1.99
CA LYS A 218 11.20 13.53 2.33
C LYS A 218 10.79 12.12 1.89
N VAL A 219 9.49 11.93 1.63
CA VAL A 219 8.88 10.67 1.20
C VAL A 219 8.80 10.66 -0.31
N GLU A 220 9.17 9.54 -0.93
CA GLU A 220 9.00 9.33 -2.37
C GLU A 220 7.51 9.25 -2.70
N LEU A 221 7.01 10.22 -3.47
CA LEU A 221 5.62 10.28 -3.90
C LEU A 221 5.49 9.68 -5.30
N SER A 222 4.55 8.76 -5.47
CA SER A 222 4.18 8.23 -6.78
C SER A 222 3.31 9.22 -7.55
N VAL A 223 3.19 9.04 -8.87
CA VAL A 223 2.30 9.89 -9.69
C VAL A 223 0.84 9.76 -9.25
N GLY A 224 0.40 8.54 -8.89
CA GLY A 224 -0.97 8.30 -8.40
C GLY A 224 -1.27 8.98 -7.07
N ASP A 225 -0.26 9.11 -6.20
CA ASP A 225 -0.39 9.85 -4.95
C ASP A 225 -0.61 11.34 -5.23
N VAL A 226 0.17 11.91 -6.16
CA VAL A 226 0.03 13.32 -6.58
C VAL A 226 -1.34 13.58 -7.22
N GLU A 227 -1.81 12.68 -8.08
CA GLU A 227 -3.16 12.77 -8.67
C GLU A 227 -4.25 12.76 -7.59
N SER A 228 -4.11 11.92 -6.57
CA SER A 228 -5.05 11.87 -5.44
C SER A 228 -5.10 13.20 -4.69
N ILE A 229 -3.94 13.83 -4.45
CA ILE A 229 -3.88 15.17 -3.82
C ILE A 229 -4.53 16.23 -4.71
N LEU A 230 -4.22 16.21 -6.01
CA LEU A 230 -4.78 17.17 -6.96
C LEU A 230 -6.29 17.00 -7.09
N ASP A 231 -6.81 15.78 -7.02
CA ASP A 231 -8.24 15.49 -7.03
C ASP A 231 -8.94 16.04 -5.79
N VAL A 232 -8.33 15.97 -4.60
CA VAL A 232 -8.84 16.66 -3.41
C VAL A 232 -8.91 18.18 -3.65
N ALA A 233 -7.88 18.77 -4.25
CA ALA A 233 -7.89 20.19 -4.58
C ALA A 233 -8.92 20.58 -5.66
N VAL A 234 -9.31 19.65 -6.53
CA VAL A 234 -10.45 19.81 -7.46
C VAL A 234 -11.78 19.78 -6.70
N LEU A 235 -11.94 18.88 -5.73
CA LEU A 235 -13.13 18.82 -4.87
C LEU A 235 -13.28 20.07 -4.00
N ASP A 236 -12.18 20.64 -3.51
CA ASP A 236 -12.14 21.95 -2.84
C ASP A 236 -12.55 23.12 -3.77
N GLY A 237 -12.70 22.87 -5.07
CA GLY A 237 -13.00 23.90 -6.06
C GLY A 237 -11.84 24.84 -6.36
N LYS A 238 -10.60 24.49 -5.97
CA LYS A 238 -9.40 25.30 -6.24
C LYS A 238 -8.84 25.02 -7.64
N LEU A 239 -9.00 23.79 -8.13
CA LEU A 239 -8.49 23.31 -9.42
C LEU A 239 -9.61 22.82 -10.34
N GLU A 240 -9.29 22.72 -11.63
CA GLU A 240 -10.06 22.03 -12.67
C GLU A 240 -9.24 20.85 -13.20
N LYS A 241 -9.91 19.73 -13.46
CA LYS A 241 -9.31 18.54 -14.08
C LYS A 241 -9.90 18.35 -15.48
N ARG A 242 -9.03 18.09 -16.45
CA ARG A 242 -9.38 17.66 -17.81
C ARG A 242 -9.10 16.16 -17.95
N ILE A 243 -9.74 15.54 -18.93
CA ILE A 243 -9.50 14.15 -19.34
C ILE A 243 -7.99 13.99 -19.65
N GLY A 244 -7.38 12.94 -19.12
CA GLY A 244 -5.93 12.67 -19.26
C GLY A 244 -5.05 13.26 -18.16
N SER A 245 -5.57 13.36 -16.92
CA SER A 245 -4.81 13.80 -15.73
C SER A 245 -4.11 15.15 -15.88
N GLN A 246 -4.77 16.10 -16.53
CA GLN A 246 -4.30 17.48 -16.66
C GLN A 246 -5.09 18.40 -15.73
N TYR A 247 -4.39 19.30 -15.05
CA TYR A 247 -4.93 20.15 -14.01
C TYR A 247 -4.64 21.62 -14.29
N ARG A 248 -5.57 22.50 -13.91
CA ARG A 248 -5.44 23.95 -14.03
C ARG A 248 -6.00 24.63 -12.80
N ALA A 249 -5.38 25.72 -12.35
CA ALA A 249 -5.89 26.51 -11.23
C ALA A 249 -7.08 27.40 -11.64
N LYS A 250 -8.15 27.37 -10.85
CA LYS A 250 -9.30 28.27 -11.04
C LYS A 250 -8.97 29.70 -10.60
N PRO A 251 -9.61 30.72 -11.19
CA PRO A 251 -9.61 32.06 -10.62
C PRO A 251 -10.21 32.02 -9.23
N GLN A 252 -9.43 32.43 -8.23
CA GLN A 252 -9.89 32.66 -6.87
C GLN A 252 -10.75 33.93 -6.86
N LYS A 253 -11.95 33.85 -7.43
CA LYS A 253 -13.01 34.82 -7.15
C LYS A 253 -14.06 34.09 -6.34
N PRO A 254 -14.17 34.32 -5.02
CA PRO A 254 -15.26 33.78 -4.26
C PRO A 254 -16.54 34.45 -4.80
N PHE A 255 -17.29 33.72 -5.63
CA PHE A 255 -18.66 34.11 -5.96
C PHE A 255 -19.54 33.71 -4.77
N LEU A 256 -19.31 34.35 -3.62
CA LEU A 256 -20.18 34.18 -2.48
C LEU A 256 -21.49 34.87 -2.80
N SER A 257 -22.58 34.14 -2.67
CA SER A 257 -23.90 34.74 -2.73
C SER A 257 -24.01 35.79 -1.62
N PRO A 258 -24.56 36.98 -1.88
CA PRO A 258 -24.88 37.96 -0.83
C PRO A 258 -25.80 37.41 0.28
N LEU A 259 -26.42 36.25 0.06
CA LEU A 259 -27.18 35.54 1.10
C LEU A 259 -26.27 34.98 2.20
N ILE A 260 -25.04 34.59 1.88
CA ILE A 260 -24.07 34.05 2.86
C ILE A 260 -23.60 35.16 3.81
N THR A 261 -23.59 36.42 3.36
CA THR A 261 -23.30 37.58 4.21
C THR A 261 -24.50 37.99 5.08
N THR A 262 -25.66 37.36 4.92
CA THR A 262 -26.84 37.64 5.74
C THR A 262 -26.85 36.73 6.97
N PRO A 263 -26.86 37.26 8.21
CA PRO A 263 -26.70 36.45 9.42
C PRO A 263 -27.82 35.42 9.60
N CYS A 264 -29.02 35.72 9.08
CA CYS A 264 -30.18 34.83 9.14
C CYS A 264 -29.98 33.53 8.34
N PHE A 265 -29.17 33.53 7.29
CA PHE A 265 -28.98 32.35 6.43
C PHE A 265 -28.11 31.28 7.09
N GLN A 266 -27.18 31.70 7.93
CA GLN A 266 -26.30 30.82 8.71
C GLN A 266 -26.78 30.65 10.17
N CYS A 267 -27.93 31.24 10.53
CA CYS A 267 -28.42 31.25 11.90
C CYS A 267 -28.93 29.86 12.30
N PRO A 268 -28.37 29.23 13.35
CA PRO A 268 -28.82 27.91 13.82
C PRO A 268 -30.24 27.95 14.39
N MET A 269 -30.72 29.13 14.80
CA MET A 269 -32.04 29.35 15.40
C MET A 269 -33.05 29.96 14.42
N ALA A 270 -32.76 29.96 13.12
CA ALA A 270 -33.60 30.58 12.10
C ALA A 270 -35.05 30.06 12.11
N SER A 271 -35.25 28.77 12.41
CA SER A 271 -36.57 28.14 12.49
C SER A 271 -37.41 28.61 13.67
N GLU A 272 -36.76 29.08 14.74
CA GLU A 272 -37.40 29.50 15.99
C GLU A 272 -37.58 31.02 16.08
N CYS A 273 -36.91 31.78 15.20
CA CYS A 273 -36.95 33.23 15.19
C CYS A 273 -38.30 33.76 14.69
N ARG A 274 -39.05 34.45 15.56
CA ARG A 274 -40.35 35.06 15.24
C ARG A 274 -40.52 36.43 15.91
N PRO A 275 -41.21 37.39 15.29
CA PRO A 275 -41.54 38.66 15.96
C PRO A 275 -42.31 38.41 17.27
N GLY A 276 -41.93 39.12 18.34
CA GLY A 276 -42.56 39.01 19.66
C GLY A 276 -42.27 37.73 20.47
N HIS A 277 -41.38 36.85 20.01
CA HIS A 277 -40.92 35.67 20.76
C HIS A 277 -39.62 35.95 21.53
N SER A 278 -39.17 34.99 22.36
CA SER A 278 -37.88 35.09 23.06
C SER A 278 -36.70 35.18 22.10
N ILE A 279 -36.75 34.43 21.00
CA ILE A 279 -35.84 34.54 19.85
C ILE A 279 -36.59 35.32 18.77
N SER A 280 -36.18 36.56 18.54
CA SER A 280 -36.85 37.45 17.60
C SER A 280 -35.85 38.28 16.81
N PRO A 281 -36.23 38.83 15.65
CA PRO A 281 -35.36 39.75 14.92
C PRO A 281 -35.13 41.06 15.69
N GLU A 282 -36.05 41.46 16.58
CA GLU A 282 -36.03 42.73 17.33
C GLU A 282 -34.93 42.76 18.40
N ASN A 283 -34.60 41.60 18.99
CA ASN A 283 -33.58 41.41 20.00
C ASN A 283 -32.40 40.52 19.52
N CYS A 284 -32.22 40.40 18.20
CA CYS A 284 -31.26 39.46 17.62
C CYS A 284 -29.81 39.95 17.73
N GLU A 285 -29.03 39.31 18.60
CA GLU A 285 -27.59 39.57 18.76
C GLU A 285 -26.79 39.33 17.47
N TYR A 286 -27.18 38.35 16.65
CA TYR A 286 -26.51 38.05 15.37
C TYR A 286 -26.67 39.18 14.35
N ILE A 287 -27.85 39.83 14.31
CA ILE A 287 -28.08 40.98 13.44
C ILE A 287 -27.27 42.18 13.94
N GLN A 288 -27.35 42.49 15.24
CA GLN A 288 -26.57 43.58 15.84
C GLN A 288 -25.07 43.42 15.58
N ALA A 289 -24.49 42.27 15.92
CA ALA A 289 -23.06 42.01 15.71
C ALA A 289 -22.61 42.07 14.24
N THR A 290 -23.52 41.83 13.28
CA THR A 290 -23.18 41.87 11.84
C THR A 290 -23.30 43.29 11.26
N PHE A 291 -24.19 44.12 11.77
CA PHE A 291 -24.47 45.46 11.23
C PHE A 291 -23.93 46.62 12.08
N ASP A 292 -23.39 46.36 13.28
CA ASP A 292 -22.76 47.36 14.16
C ASP A 292 -21.26 47.62 13.84
N ILE A 293 -20.83 47.40 12.58
CA ILE A 293 -19.46 47.71 12.08
C ILE A 293 -19.46 49.01 11.28
#